data_AF-A0A0V1L1Y3-F1
#
_entry.id   AF-A0A0V1L1Y3-F1
#
_cell.length_a   1.000
_cell.length_b   1.000
_cell.length_c   1.000
_cell.angle_alpha   90.00
_cell.angle_beta   90.00
_cell.angle_gamma   90.00
#
_symmetry.space_group_name_H-M   'P 1'
#
loop_
_entity.id
_entity.type
_entity.pdbx_description
1 polymer ?
#
loop_
_entity_poly.entity_id
_entity_poly.type
_entity_poly.pdbx_seq_one_letter_code
_entity_poly.pdbx_strand_id
1 'polypeptide(L)'
;MSEPGFKSFHSWVYRWDSSATIWFIMVEEDGFPFLQLRAGKNGACESNFHSMTAVGRKSLEMGGLAREAGFNISDIICAPSVKCIVAAGSFIYAFQRGKKDEIKGLNIKIDGAFSSTTEGYYLHKQFRSLAAERGYNVDETYNTSVKCCGKCKVDRYVNLECRLAAAVQFLKEKYSGMEQNAVVVFVDKSLKSVLTDVIGQSGVLYQRHIRPALDFPLPPEKNDK
;
A
#
# COMPACT_ATOMS: atom_id res chain seq x y z
N MET A 1 32.38 -7.06 9.00
CA MET A 1 31.48 -5.89 8.93
C MET A 1 30.06 -6.40 8.82
N SER A 2 29.23 -6.11 9.81
CA SER A 2 27.81 -6.45 9.80
C SER A 2 27.12 -5.61 8.73
N GLU A 3 26.43 -6.24 7.78
CA GLU A 3 25.47 -5.54 6.91
C GLU A 3 24.56 -4.68 7.80
N PRO A 4 24.33 -3.40 7.49
CA PRO A 4 23.30 -2.66 8.19
C PRO A 4 21.98 -3.39 7.88
N GLY A 5 21.47 -4.11 8.87
CA GLY A 5 20.31 -4.97 8.77
C GLY A 5 19.03 -4.17 8.53
N PHE A 6 18.88 -3.60 7.35
CA PHE A 6 17.64 -3.03 6.86
C PHE A 6 16.78 -4.17 6.34
N LYS A 7 16.25 -4.97 7.28
CA LYS A 7 15.15 -5.90 6.97
C LYS A 7 13.96 -5.05 6.56
N SER A 8 13.68 -5.07 5.27
CA SER A 8 12.50 -4.52 4.60
C SER A 8 11.20 -5.01 5.26
N PHE A 9 10.06 -4.43 4.89
CA PHE A 9 8.77 -4.92 5.37
C PHE A 9 8.49 -6.36 4.93
N HIS A 10 7.78 -7.10 5.77
CA HIS A 10 7.12 -8.31 5.30
C HIS A 10 6.13 -7.90 4.21
N SER A 11 6.19 -8.56 3.06
CA SER A 11 5.22 -8.30 1.99
C SER A 11 4.71 -9.59 1.39
N TRP A 12 3.56 -9.51 0.71
CA TRP A 12 2.91 -10.61 0.02
C TRP A 12 2.44 -10.17 -1.34
N VAL A 13 2.64 -11.03 -2.32
CA VAL A 13 2.14 -10.82 -3.66
C VAL A 13 1.08 -11.87 -3.96
N TYR A 14 -0.05 -11.39 -4.46
CA TYR A 14 -1.17 -12.20 -4.88
C TYR A 14 -1.49 -11.91 -6.33
N ARG A 15 -1.77 -12.96 -7.09
CA ARG A 15 -2.30 -12.88 -8.44
C ARG A 15 -3.56 -13.72 -8.54
N TRP A 16 -4.61 -13.14 -9.09
CA TRP A 16 -5.87 -13.83 -9.34
C TRP A 16 -6.00 -14.10 -10.84
N ASP A 17 -6.11 -15.36 -11.27
CA ASP A 17 -6.51 -15.76 -12.65
C ASP A 17 -6.00 -14.83 -13.77
N SER A 18 -4.67 -14.68 -13.88
CA SER A 18 -4.01 -13.81 -14.89
C SER A 18 -4.29 -12.30 -14.83
N SER A 19 -4.98 -11.80 -13.79
CA SER A 19 -5.26 -10.37 -13.54
C SER A 19 -4.10 -9.61 -12.90
N ALA A 20 -4.33 -8.34 -12.55
CA ALA A 20 -3.34 -7.48 -11.89
C ALA A 20 -2.70 -8.14 -10.66
N THR A 21 -1.42 -7.81 -10.45
CA THR A 21 -0.65 -8.25 -9.28
C THR A 21 -0.99 -7.36 -8.10
N ILE A 22 -1.57 -7.91 -7.03
CA ILE A 22 -1.82 -7.18 -5.79
C ILE A 22 -0.66 -7.42 -4.83
N TRP A 23 0.08 -6.38 -4.48
CA TRP A 23 1.22 -6.42 -3.58
C TRP A 23 0.89 -5.79 -2.24
N PHE A 24 0.62 -6.61 -1.22
CA PHE A 24 0.44 -6.14 0.14
C PHE A 24 1.78 -5.94 0.85
N ILE A 25 1.96 -4.78 1.46
CA ILE A 25 3.13 -4.43 2.25
C ILE A 25 2.69 -4.22 3.70
N MET A 26 3.25 -5.04 4.60
CA MET A 26 2.91 -5.05 6.03
C MET A 26 3.79 -4.08 6.79
N VAL A 27 3.25 -2.93 7.14
CA VAL A 27 3.95 -1.84 7.82
C VAL A 27 4.08 -2.16 9.31
N GLU A 28 5.32 -2.30 9.77
CA GLU A 28 5.68 -2.52 11.17
C GLU A 28 5.36 -1.31 12.04
N GLU A 29 5.19 -1.52 13.35
CA GLU A 29 5.15 -0.41 14.31
C GLU A 29 6.46 0.38 14.23
N ASP A 30 6.32 1.70 14.24
CA ASP A 30 7.43 2.63 14.39
C ASP A 30 7.27 3.30 15.75
N GLY A 31 8.36 3.54 16.47
CA GLY A 31 8.31 4.03 17.85
C GLY A 31 7.53 5.34 17.99
N PHE A 32 7.49 6.15 16.91
CA PHE A 32 6.71 7.39 16.83
C PHE A 32 6.37 7.76 15.38
N PRO A 33 5.20 7.37 14.84
CA PRO A 33 4.78 7.77 13.50
C PRO A 33 4.04 9.11 13.57
N PHE A 34 4.75 10.22 13.38
CA PHE A 34 4.10 11.51 13.07
C PHE A 34 4.17 11.78 11.56
N LEU A 35 3.08 12.34 11.00
CA LEU A 35 3.07 12.82 9.61
C LEU A 35 3.99 14.03 9.52
N GLN A 36 5.20 13.81 9.00
CA GLN A 36 6.14 14.89 8.75
C GLN A 36 5.59 15.79 7.64
N LEU A 37 5.81 17.10 7.80
CA LEU A 37 5.47 18.07 6.77
C LEU A 37 6.34 17.79 5.54
N ARG A 38 5.71 17.50 4.40
CA ARG A 38 6.42 17.35 3.14
C ARG A 38 6.58 18.72 2.50
N ALA A 39 7.81 19.15 2.25
CA ALA A 39 8.06 20.37 1.48
C ALA A 39 7.35 20.28 0.12
N GLY A 40 6.68 21.36 -0.29
CA GLY A 40 5.84 21.41 -1.49
C GLY A 40 6.59 21.07 -2.79
N LYS A 41 5.85 21.10 -3.92
CA LYS A 41 6.25 20.64 -5.28
C LYS A 41 7.62 21.09 -5.81
N ASN A 42 8.34 21.98 -5.14
CA ASN A 42 9.64 22.49 -5.56
C ASN A 42 10.76 21.90 -4.69
N GLY A 43 11.28 20.74 -5.10
CA GLY A 43 12.73 20.53 -5.20
C GLY A 43 13.60 20.47 -3.95
N ALA A 44 13.09 20.18 -2.74
CA ALA A 44 13.94 19.96 -1.57
C ALA A 44 13.57 18.65 -0.85
N CYS A 45 13.79 17.52 -1.52
CA CYS A 45 13.63 16.20 -0.90
C CYS A 45 14.97 15.50 -0.63
N GLU A 46 16.11 16.14 -0.98
CA GLU A 46 17.44 15.61 -0.69
C GLU A 46 17.92 15.91 0.74
N SER A 47 17.37 16.90 1.46
CA SER A 47 17.93 17.33 2.75
C SER A 47 17.43 16.58 4.00
N ASN A 48 16.47 15.66 3.89
CA ASN A 48 15.75 15.11 5.06
C ASN A 48 15.89 13.58 5.26
N PHE A 49 16.87 12.94 4.63
CA PHE A 49 17.12 11.49 4.81
C PHE A 49 17.35 11.09 6.28
N HIS A 50 17.97 11.97 7.08
CA HIS A 50 18.20 11.75 8.50
C HIS A 50 16.96 11.93 9.38
N SER A 51 15.98 12.75 8.97
CA SER A 51 14.76 12.98 9.76
C SER A 51 13.66 11.97 9.46
N MET A 52 13.78 11.17 8.40
CA MET A 52 12.73 10.23 8.00
C MET A 52 12.55 9.11 9.03
N THR A 53 11.32 8.66 9.24
CA THR A 53 11.04 7.54 10.15
C THR A 53 11.64 6.24 9.62
N ALA A 54 11.77 5.21 10.47
CA ALA A 54 12.28 3.92 10.04
C ALA A 54 11.38 3.32 8.95
N VAL A 55 10.06 3.51 9.09
CA VAL A 55 9.06 3.13 8.09
C VAL A 55 9.29 3.83 6.75
N GLY A 56 9.53 5.13 6.76
CA GLY A 56 9.78 5.90 5.55
C GLY A 56 11.04 5.43 4.81
N ARG A 57 12.14 5.16 5.53
CA ARG A 57 13.39 4.63 4.93
C ARG A 57 13.19 3.29 4.24
N LYS A 58 12.58 2.32 4.93
CA LYS A 58 12.29 1.00 4.36
C LYS A 58 11.42 1.11 3.10
N SER A 59 10.44 2.02 3.12
CA SER A 59 9.51 2.19 2.00
C SER A 59 10.13 2.93 0.81
N LEU A 60 11.03 3.88 1.07
CA LEU A 60 11.84 4.53 0.05
C LEU A 60 12.68 3.51 -0.73
N GLU A 61 13.38 2.63 -0.03
CA GLU A 61 14.20 1.57 -0.64
C GLU A 61 13.36 0.65 -1.53
N MET A 62 12.22 0.16 -1.03
CA MET A 62 11.31 -0.66 -1.82
C MET A 62 10.78 0.04 -3.07
N GLY A 63 10.49 1.35 -2.99
CA GLY A 63 10.07 2.13 -4.16
C GLY A 63 11.17 2.21 -5.22
N GLY A 64 12.42 2.37 -4.79
CA GLY A 64 13.60 2.37 -5.66
C GLY A 64 13.80 1.03 -6.35
N LEU A 65 13.76 -0.06 -5.57
CA LEU A 65 13.87 -1.43 -6.09
C LEU A 65 12.73 -1.78 -7.05
N ALA A 66 11.49 -1.38 -6.74
CA ALA A 66 10.35 -1.60 -7.64
C ALA A 66 10.51 -0.86 -8.98
N ARG A 67 11.10 0.33 -8.95
CA ARG A 67 11.42 1.08 -10.17
C ARG A 67 12.52 0.39 -10.97
N GLU A 68 13.59 -0.04 -10.31
CA GLU A 68 14.72 -0.74 -10.95
C GLU A 68 14.30 -2.08 -11.55
N ALA A 69 13.40 -2.80 -10.87
CA ALA A 69 12.80 -4.04 -11.36
C ALA A 69 11.74 -3.81 -12.47
N GLY A 70 11.44 -2.58 -12.86
CA GLY A 70 10.55 -2.28 -13.98
C GLY A 70 9.06 -2.55 -13.73
N PHE A 71 8.61 -2.48 -12.47
CA PHE A 71 7.18 -2.67 -12.17
C PHE A 71 6.30 -1.62 -12.84
N ASN A 72 5.17 -2.06 -13.40
CA ASN A 72 4.11 -1.17 -13.87
C ASN A 72 3.05 -0.98 -12.78
N ILE A 73 3.29 -0.04 -11.87
CA ILE A 73 2.37 0.21 -10.76
C ILE A 73 1.28 1.19 -11.19
N SER A 74 0.03 0.73 -11.19
CA SER A 74 -1.13 1.55 -11.55
C SER A 74 -1.71 2.30 -10.36
N ASP A 75 -1.65 1.70 -9.17
CA ASP A 75 -2.32 2.23 -7.99
C ASP A 75 -1.59 1.94 -6.68
N ILE A 76 -1.63 2.93 -5.78
CA ILE A 76 -1.13 2.83 -4.42
C ILE A 76 -2.28 3.07 -3.46
N ILE A 77 -2.60 2.06 -2.65
CA ILE A 77 -3.65 2.10 -1.64
C ILE A 77 -2.99 1.96 -0.26
N CYS A 78 -3.51 2.65 0.75
CA CYS A 78 -3.06 2.45 2.12
C CYS A 78 -4.20 2.47 3.14
N ALA A 79 -3.96 1.80 4.28
CA ALA A 79 -4.79 1.91 5.46
C ALA A 79 -4.78 3.35 6.01
N PRO A 80 -5.86 3.79 6.69
CA PRO A 80 -5.94 5.09 7.37
C PRO A 80 -5.09 5.09 8.66
N SER A 81 -3.77 5.10 8.46
CA SER A 81 -2.77 4.98 9.51
C SER A 81 -1.56 5.84 9.14
N VAL A 82 -1.03 6.62 10.08
CA VAL A 82 0.07 7.55 9.80
C VAL A 82 1.26 6.83 9.17
N LYS A 83 1.67 5.69 9.72
CA LYS A 83 2.79 4.90 9.21
C LYS A 83 2.53 4.38 7.79
N CYS A 84 1.31 3.95 7.48
CA CYS A 84 0.95 3.49 6.14
C CYS A 84 0.98 4.63 5.11
N ILE A 85 0.53 5.83 5.51
CA ILE A 85 0.60 7.05 4.67
C ILE A 85 2.07 7.46 4.43
N VAL A 86 2.90 7.46 5.48
CA VAL A 86 4.35 7.75 5.36
C VAL A 86 5.03 6.74 4.45
N ALA A 87 4.73 5.45 4.61
CA ALA A 87 5.27 4.40 3.77
C ALA A 87 4.87 4.59 2.30
N ALA A 88 3.58 4.77 2.01
CA ALA A 88 3.08 4.98 0.66
C ALA A 88 3.69 6.22 -0.01
N GLY A 89 3.77 7.35 0.71
CA GLY A 89 4.38 8.57 0.18
C GLY A 89 5.87 8.44 -0.13
N SER A 90 6.62 7.74 0.73
CA SER A 90 8.05 7.49 0.53
C SER A 90 8.29 6.51 -0.63
N PHE A 91 7.43 5.50 -0.77
CA PHE A 91 7.47 4.56 -1.89
C PHE A 91 7.24 5.27 -3.22
N ILE A 92 6.17 6.06 -3.33
CA ILE A 92 5.84 6.83 -4.54
C ILE A 92 7.00 7.74 -4.92
N TYR A 93 7.60 8.42 -3.94
CA TYR A 93 8.74 9.31 -4.18
C TYR A 93 9.89 8.60 -4.87
N ALA A 94 10.35 7.47 -4.32
CA ALA A 94 11.45 6.71 -4.90
C ALA A 94 11.06 6.04 -6.22
N PHE A 95 9.86 5.48 -6.30
CA PHE A 95 9.38 4.78 -7.49
C PHE A 95 9.25 5.70 -8.71
N GLN A 96 8.84 6.96 -8.49
CA GLN A 96 8.71 7.96 -9.55
C GLN A 96 9.95 8.85 -9.72
N ARG A 97 11.00 8.68 -8.90
CA ARG A 97 12.22 9.49 -9.01
C ARG A 97 12.85 9.33 -10.39
N GLY A 98 12.97 10.44 -11.12
CA GLY A 98 13.56 10.49 -12.46
C GLY A 98 12.60 10.22 -13.62
N LYS A 99 11.31 9.96 -13.36
CA LYS A 99 10.28 9.92 -14.41
C LYS A 99 9.95 11.36 -14.81
N LYS A 100 10.21 11.74 -16.08
CA LYS A 100 9.87 13.06 -16.65
C LYS A 100 8.34 13.25 -16.68
N ASP A 101 7.92 14.51 -16.77
CA ASP A 101 6.56 15.07 -16.60
C ASP A 101 5.41 14.43 -17.44
N GLU A 102 5.65 13.41 -18.24
CA GLU A 102 4.66 12.74 -19.10
C GLU A 102 3.84 11.66 -18.39
N ILE A 103 4.34 11.08 -17.28
CA ILE A 103 3.61 10.05 -16.54
C ILE A 103 2.75 10.70 -15.47
N LYS A 104 1.43 10.49 -15.53
CA LYS A 104 0.49 10.90 -14.47
C LYS A 104 1.02 10.43 -13.11
N GLY A 105 1.27 11.38 -12.21
CA GLY A 105 1.79 11.11 -10.87
C GLY A 105 0.89 10.14 -10.11
N LEU A 106 1.48 9.17 -9.42
CA LEU A 106 0.75 8.27 -8.54
C LEU A 106 0.27 9.08 -7.33
N ASN A 107 -0.95 8.81 -6.89
CA ASN A 107 -1.51 9.36 -5.67
C ASN A 107 -1.82 8.24 -4.68
N ILE A 108 -1.99 8.63 -3.42
CA ILE A 108 -2.28 7.71 -2.32
C ILE A 108 -3.81 7.61 -2.18
N LYS A 109 -4.34 6.40 -2.32
CA LYS A 109 -5.75 6.07 -2.08
C LYS A 109 -5.89 5.55 -0.65
N ILE A 110 -6.46 6.35 0.24
CA ILE A 110 -6.68 5.95 1.64
C ILE A 110 -8.00 5.18 1.73
N ASP A 111 -7.92 3.89 2.04
CA ASP A 111 -9.09 3.02 2.11
C ASP A 111 -9.38 2.59 3.55
N GLY A 112 -10.50 3.07 4.09
CA GLY A 112 -10.94 2.78 5.45
C GLY A 112 -11.06 1.28 5.75
N ALA A 113 -11.39 0.47 4.75
CA ALA A 113 -11.57 -0.97 4.92
C ALA A 113 -10.32 -1.69 5.43
N PHE A 114 -9.13 -1.18 5.08
CA PHE A 114 -7.83 -1.70 5.54
C PHE A 114 -7.40 -1.18 6.91
N SER A 115 -8.26 -0.45 7.63
CA SER A 115 -7.95 -0.03 8.99
C SER A 115 -7.85 -1.21 9.96
N SER A 116 -6.78 -1.24 10.76
CA SER A 116 -6.64 -2.17 11.88
C SER A 116 -7.56 -1.88 13.06
N THR A 117 -8.04 -0.64 13.16
CA THR A 117 -8.96 -0.20 14.21
C THR A 117 -10.31 0.25 13.65
N THR A 118 -11.34 0.21 14.48
CA THR A 118 -12.68 0.72 14.14
C THR A 118 -12.65 2.24 13.98
N GLU A 119 -11.88 2.93 14.81
CA GLU A 119 -11.71 4.38 14.76
C GLU A 119 -11.07 4.80 13.43
N GLY A 120 -10.00 4.13 13.01
CA GLY A 120 -9.35 4.42 11.73
C GLY A 120 -10.29 4.18 10.54
N TYR A 121 -11.18 3.19 10.63
CA TYR A 121 -12.21 2.96 9.63
C TYR A 121 -13.15 4.17 9.53
N TYR A 122 -13.70 4.66 10.64
CA TYR A 122 -14.60 5.83 10.62
C TYR A 122 -13.89 7.15 10.28
N LEU A 123 -12.62 7.27 10.68
CA LEU A 123 -11.83 8.49 10.52
C LEU A 123 -11.02 8.55 9.22
N HIS A 124 -11.20 7.62 8.28
CA HIS A 124 -10.39 7.56 7.05
C HIS A 124 -10.42 8.86 6.23
N LYS A 125 -11.52 9.61 6.25
CA LYS A 125 -11.62 10.93 5.58
C LYS A 125 -10.78 12.00 6.28
N GLN A 126 -10.72 11.96 7.61
CA GLN A 126 -9.89 12.83 8.43
C GLN A 126 -8.41 12.52 8.21
N PHE A 127 -8.03 11.24 8.16
CA PHE A 127 -6.67 10.83 7.77
C PHE A 127 -6.30 11.34 6.37
N ARG A 128 -7.23 11.28 5.42
CA ARG A 128 -7.03 11.80 4.06
C ARG A 128 -6.82 13.31 4.05
N SER A 129 -7.65 14.06 4.77
CA SER A 129 -7.53 15.52 4.86
C SER A 129 -6.20 15.91 5.52
N LEU A 130 -5.85 15.26 6.64
CA LEU A 130 -4.59 15.48 7.34
C LEU A 130 -3.37 15.15 6.45
N ALA A 131 -3.42 14.07 5.68
CA ALA A 131 -2.35 13.74 4.74
C ALA A 131 -2.18 14.79 3.65
N ALA A 132 -3.29 15.29 3.08
CA ALA A 132 -3.28 16.37 2.09
C ALA A 132 -2.67 17.66 2.69
N GLU A 133 -3.12 18.06 3.88
CA GLU A 133 -2.60 19.22 4.62
C GLU A 133 -1.09 19.11 4.89
N ARG A 134 -0.58 17.88 5.05
CA ARG A 134 0.85 17.60 5.27
C ARG A 134 1.66 17.48 3.99
N GLY A 135 1.04 17.69 2.83
CA GLY A 135 1.71 17.70 1.52
C GLY A 135 1.85 16.32 0.85
N TYR A 136 1.12 15.31 1.32
CA TYR A 136 1.04 14.03 0.60
C TYR A 136 0.08 14.16 -0.59
N ASN A 137 0.47 13.59 -1.73
CA ASN A 137 -0.37 13.53 -2.92
C ASN A 137 -1.45 12.47 -2.75
N VAL A 138 -2.59 12.82 -2.14
CA VAL A 138 -3.70 11.91 -1.89
C VAL A 138 -4.79 12.04 -2.95
N ASP A 139 -5.51 10.95 -3.23
CA ASP A 139 -6.73 10.99 -4.02
C ASP A 139 -7.91 11.42 -3.14
N GLU A 140 -8.25 12.71 -3.19
CA GLU A 140 -9.37 13.29 -2.43
C GLU A 140 -10.74 12.73 -2.84
N THR A 141 -10.85 12.17 -4.04
CA THR A 141 -12.10 11.64 -4.60
C THR A 141 -12.27 10.14 -4.36
N TYR A 142 -11.24 9.46 -3.85
CA TYR A 142 -11.29 8.03 -3.60
C TYR A 142 -12.36 7.67 -2.57
N ASN A 143 -13.20 6.69 -2.91
CA ASN A 143 -14.18 6.11 -2.01
C ASN A 143 -13.66 4.78 -1.46
N THR A 144 -13.84 4.55 -0.16
CA THR A 144 -13.49 3.28 0.48
C THR A 144 -14.19 2.10 -0.20
N SER A 145 -13.48 0.98 -0.29
CA SER A 145 -13.96 -0.25 -0.94
C SER A 145 -15.18 -0.87 -0.27
N VAL A 146 -15.35 -0.65 1.04
CA VAL A 146 -16.52 -1.14 1.77
C VAL A 146 -17.71 -0.19 1.57
N LYS A 147 -18.70 -0.64 0.79
CA LYS A 147 -20.05 -0.09 0.82
C LYS A 147 -20.85 -0.86 1.88
N CYS A 148 -21.65 -0.15 2.68
CA CYS A 148 -22.51 -0.75 3.71
C CYS A 148 -23.27 -1.97 3.13
N CYS A 149 -22.91 -3.18 3.56
CA CYS A 149 -23.66 -4.37 3.17
C CYS A 149 -24.84 -4.46 4.15
N GLY A 150 -26.08 -4.40 3.67
CA GLY A 150 -27.29 -4.24 4.51
C GLY A 150 -27.81 -5.49 5.25
N LYS A 151 -26.99 -6.53 5.47
CA LYS A 151 -27.42 -7.88 5.91
C LYS A 151 -26.77 -8.44 7.19
N CYS A 152 -26.05 -7.67 8.01
CA CYS A 152 -25.49 -8.18 9.29
C CYS A 152 -26.23 -7.63 10.49
N LYS A 153 -26.33 -8.48 11.51
CA LYS A 153 -26.96 -8.19 12.81
C LYS A 153 -26.04 -7.45 13.80
N VAL A 154 -24.74 -7.42 13.54
CA VAL A 154 -23.73 -6.64 14.27
C VAL A 154 -23.26 -5.51 13.36
N ASP A 155 -22.98 -4.33 13.91
CA ASP A 155 -22.45 -3.21 13.14
C ASP A 155 -21.20 -3.64 12.34
N ARG A 156 -21.34 -3.76 11.01
CA ARG A 156 -20.31 -4.29 10.10
C ARG A 156 -19.07 -3.42 10.04
N TYR A 157 -19.16 -2.16 10.45
CA TYR A 157 -17.99 -1.30 10.56
C TYR A 157 -17.01 -1.81 11.63
N VAL A 158 -17.51 -2.54 12.63
CA VAL A 158 -16.72 -3.15 13.71
C VAL A 158 -16.10 -4.50 13.29
N ASN A 159 -16.73 -5.25 12.37
CA ASN A 159 -16.20 -6.57 11.98
C ASN A 159 -15.05 -6.45 10.97
N LEU A 160 -13.83 -6.64 11.47
CA LEU A 160 -12.59 -6.55 10.69
C LEU A 160 -12.57 -7.51 9.49
N GLU A 161 -12.93 -8.78 9.69
CA GLU A 161 -12.90 -9.81 8.63
C GLU A 161 -13.84 -9.44 7.48
N CYS A 162 -15.05 -8.97 7.78
CA CYS A 162 -16.01 -8.51 6.78
C CYS A 162 -15.47 -7.32 5.98
N ARG A 163 -14.82 -6.34 6.65
CA ARG A 163 -14.23 -5.18 5.97
C ARG A 163 -13.12 -5.60 5.03
N LEU A 164 -12.21 -6.47 5.48
CA LEU A 164 -11.11 -6.96 4.67
C LEU A 164 -11.59 -7.84 3.51
N ALA A 165 -12.57 -8.71 3.72
CA ALA A 165 -13.15 -9.54 2.67
C ALA A 165 -13.79 -8.70 1.56
N ALA A 166 -14.56 -7.68 1.93
CA ALA A 166 -15.13 -6.75 0.97
C ALA A 166 -14.05 -5.94 0.23
N ALA A 167 -12.98 -5.53 0.92
CA ALA A 167 -11.87 -4.81 0.29
C ALA A 167 -11.13 -5.69 -0.72
N VAL A 168 -10.81 -6.94 -0.36
CA VAL A 168 -10.15 -7.91 -1.24
C VAL A 168 -11.03 -8.20 -2.46
N GLN A 169 -12.33 -8.41 -2.26
CA GLN A 169 -13.29 -8.61 -3.36
C GLN A 169 -13.35 -7.39 -4.29
N PHE A 170 -13.38 -6.17 -3.73
CA PHE A 170 -13.33 -4.94 -4.52
C PHE A 170 -12.04 -4.83 -5.35
N LEU A 171 -10.87 -5.15 -4.77
CA LEU A 171 -9.61 -5.15 -5.52
C LEU A 171 -9.66 -6.14 -6.68
N LYS A 172 -10.17 -7.35 -6.42
CA LYS A 172 -10.33 -8.39 -7.44
C LYS A 172 -11.22 -7.94 -8.58
N GLU A 173 -12.37 -7.35 -8.28
CA GLU A 173 -13.31 -6.85 -9.31
C GLU A 173 -12.74 -5.66 -10.08
N LYS A 174 -12.18 -4.67 -9.37
CA LYS A 174 -11.70 -3.42 -9.98
C LYS A 174 -10.50 -3.61 -10.89
N TYR A 175 -9.59 -4.51 -10.54
CA TYR A 175 -8.34 -4.73 -11.27
C TYR A 175 -8.36 -6.05 -12.06
N SER A 176 -9.53 -6.67 -12.19
CA SER A 176 -9.75 -7.78 -13.11
C SER A 176 -9.38 -7.36 -14.54
N GLY A 177 -8.62 -8.18 -15.25
CA GLY A 177 -8.21 -7.91 -16.63
C GLY A 177 -7.16 -6.81 -16.83
N MET A 178 -6.64 -6.21 -15.75
CA MET A 178 -5.49 -5.29 -15.84
C MET A 178 -4.16 -6.07 -15.84
N GLU A 179 -3.95 -6.85 -16.90
CA GLU A 179 -2.74 -7.66 -17.08
C GLU A 179 -1.48 -6.80 -16.97
N GLN A 180 -0.44 -7.36 -16.35
CA GLN A 180 0.87 -6.72 -16.14
C GLN A 180 0.90 -5.49 -15.20
N ASN A 181 -0.24 -5.01 -14.70
CA ASN A 181 -0.28 -3.96 -13.69
C ASN A 181 -0.07 -4.51 -12.27
N ALA A 182 0.58 -3.71 -11.44
CA ALA A 182 0.69 -3.95 -10.00
C ALA A 182 -0.09 -2.89 -9.21
N VAL A 183 -0.82 -3.34 -8.20
CA VAL A 183 -1.47 -2.48 -7.20
C VAL A 183 -0.79 -2.73 -5.87
N VAL A 184 -0.21 -1.69 -5.28
CA VAL A 184 0.47 -1.81 -3.98
C VAL A 184 -0.46 -1.38 -2.87
N VAL A 185 -0.59 -2.19 -1.83
CA VAL A 185 -1.49 -1.97 -0.70
C VAL A 185 -0.69 -1.97 0.60
N PHE A 186 -0.56 -0.81 1.23
CA PHE A 186 0.11 -0.66 2.53
C PHE A 186 -0.88 -0.84 3.68
N VAL A 187 -0.63 -1.83 4.54
CA VAL A 187 -1.50 -2.16 5.68
C VAL A 187 -0.69 -2.35 6.96
N ASP A 188 -1.33 -2.18 8.12
CA ASP A 188 -0.66 -2.44 9.40
C ASP A 188 -0.29 -3.94 9.53
N LYS A 189 0.92 -4.25 10.01
CA LYS A 189 1.39 -5.65 10.17
C LYS A 189 0.50 -6.49 11.09
N SER A 190 -0.26 -5.88 11.99
CA SER A 190 -1.25 -6.57 12.83
C SER A 190 -2.35 -7.26 12.01
N LEU A 191 -2.63 -6.81 10.79
CA LEU A 191 -3.63 -7.39 9.90
C LEU A 191 -3.17 -8.65 9.18
N LYS A 192 -1.90 -9.02 9.31
CA LYS A 192 -1.25 -10.10 8.56
C LYS A 192 -2.05 -11.42 8.62
N SER A 193 -2.39 -11.91 9.80
CA SER A 193 -3.11 -13.20 9.94
C SER A 193 -4.48 -13.15 9.28
N VAL A 194 -5.32 -12.20 9.69
CA VAL A 194 -6.71 -12.07 9.20
C VAL A 194 -6.73 -11.86 7.68
N LEU A 195 -5.81 -11.07 7.13
CA LEU A 195 -5.70 -10.86 5.70
C LEU A 195 -5.27 -12.13 4.96
N THR A 196 -4.42 -12.98 5.56
CA THR A 196 -4.11 -14.31 4.98
C THR A 196 -5.35 -15.16 4.91
N ASP A 197 -6.12 -15.21 5.98
CA ASP A 197 -7.29 -16.07 6.09
C ASP A 197 -8.35 -15.62 5.08
N VAL A 198 -8.65 -14.32 5.02
CA VAL A 198 -9.57 -13.72 4.05
C VAL A 198 -9.14 -13.99 2.62
N ILE A 199 -7.86 -13.79 2.31
CA ILE A 199 -7.33 -14.01 0.96
C ILE A 199 -7.35 -15.51 0.62
N GLY A 200 -7.02 -16.39 1.56
CA GLY A 200 -7.10 -17.84 1.39
C GLY A 200 -8.52 -18.33 1.10
N GLN A 201 -9.51 -17.82 1.85
CA GLN A 201 -10.93 -18.08 1.63
C GLN A 201 -11.43 -17.54 0.28
N SER A 202 -10.80 -16.47 -0.23
CA SER A 202 -11.20 -15.88 -1.51
C SER A 202 -10.92 -16.77 -2.72
N GLY A 203 -10.12 -17.85 -2.58
CA GLY A 203 -9.86 -18.86 -3.62
C GLY A 203 -8.56 -18.68 -4.44
N VAL A 204 -7.48 -18.25 -3.79
CA VAL A 204 -6.22 -17.88 -4.46
C VAL A 204 -5.50 -19.03 -5.16
N LEU A 205 -4.93 -18.73 -6.34
CA LEU A 205 -4.10 -19.64 -7.13
C LEU A 205 -2.58 -19.50 -6.85
N TYR A 206 -2.08 -18.36 -6.35
CA TYR A 206 -0.66 -18.17 -6.01
C TYR A 206 -0.44 -17.11 -4.91
N GLN A 207 0.14 -17.53 -3.77
CA GLN A 207 0.59 -16.65 -2.67
C GLN A 207 2.11 -16.85 -2.48
N ARG A 208 2.91 -15.80 -2.63
CA ARG A 208 4.36 -15.85 -2.34
C ARG A 208 4.72 -14.87 -1.23
N HIS A 209 5.47 -15.35 -0.24
CA HIS A 209 6.03 -14.49 0.79
C HIS A 209 7.28 -13.75 0.30
N ILE A 210 7.15 -12.42 0.33
CA ILE A 210 8.12 -11.36 0.06
C ILE A 210 9.27 -11.19 1.06
N ARG A 211 10.47 -11.78 0.93
CA ARG A 211 11.65 -11.33 1.71
C ARG A 211 12.54 -10.41 0.85
N PRO A 212 12.64 -9.09 1.12
CA PRO A 212 13.07 -8.21 0.02
C PRO A 212 14.57 -8.13 -0.24
N ALA A 213 15.42 -8.78 0.55
CA ALA A 213 16.84 -8.96 0.22
C ALA A 213 17.10 -10.13 -0.76
N LEU A 214 16.16 -11.07 -0.93
CA LEU A 214 16.38 -12.28 -1.75
C LEU A 214 15.24 -12.58 -2.76
N ASP A 215 14.05 -12.01 -2.58
CA ASP A 215 12.84 -12.46 -3.26
C ASP A 215 11.97 -11.31 -3.80
N PHE A 216 12.53 -10.12 -4.10
CA PHE A 216 11.73 -9.03 -4.68
C PHE A 216 10.87 -9.58 -5.83
N PRO A 217 9.55 -9.33 -5.86
CA PRO A 217 8.71 -9.94 -6.89
C PRO A 217 9.29 -9.58 -8.25
N LEU A 218 9.38 -10.55 -9.15
CA LEU A 218 9.74 -10.23 -10.52
C LEU A 218 8.51 -9.61 -11.19
N PRO A 219 8.71 -8.67 -12.13
CA PRO A 219 7.63 -8.21 -12.98
C PRO A 219 6.96 -9.43 -13.65
N PRO A 220 5.64 -9.39 -13.91
CA PRO A 220 4.97 -10.43 -14.67
C PRO A 220 5.72 -10.68 -15.99
N GLU A 221 6.06 -11.95 -16.27
CA GLU A 221 6.67 -12.32 -17.56
C GLU A 221 5.77 -11.83 -18.69
N LYS A 222 6.35 -11.09 -19.64
CA LYS A 222 5.70 -10.82 -20.91
C LYS A 222 5.66 -12.15 -21.66
N ASN A 223 4.49 -12.75 -21.74
CA ASN A 223 4.27 -13.83 -22.69
C ASN A 223 4.29 -13.20 -24.08
N ASP A 224 5.46 -13.16 -24.71
CA ASP A 224 5.56 -12.87 -26.13
C ASP A 224 4.85 -14.02 -26.87
N LYS A 225 3.70 -13.69 -27.47
CA LYS A 225 3.01 -14.51 -28.48
C LYS A 225 3.02 -13.78 -29.79
#